data_AF-A0A8H4CVI5-F1
#
_entry.id   AF-A0A8H4CVI5-F1
#
_cell.length_a   1.000
_cell.length_b   1.000
_cell.length_c   1.000
_cell.angle_alpha   90.00
_cell.angle_beta   90.00
_cell.angle_gamma   90.00
#
_symmetry.space_group_name_H-M   'P 1'
#
loop_
_entity.id
_entity.type
_entity.pdbx_description
1 polymer ?
#
loop_
_entity_poly.entity_id
_entity_poly.type
_entity_poly.pdbx_seq_one_letter_code
_entity_poly.pdbx_strand_id
1 'polypeptide(L)'
;MSSEEKNISQTSGFEVDPEDTQYASQARFLGTIDAARVSLTAVALLAGITILGVSADALAVYDATHVPASYLLALWPDAFDLRPTVALVVGSSIVIVANFVSLLFSRVQSLRGRALIHNSLSVAAPAVGLVAAVVAMSVFYSINASTTVDTLQSWSCRWSDVVMVTRPHFGTLCKQSKAGLYMSILLIPIEAITLGAGAYQLVLERNISRASGVVQGRRKSGSPVPSSITARDIEGEAH
;
A
#
# COMPACT_ATOMS: atom_id res chain seq x y z
N MET A 1 -12.99 -77.60 1.51
CA MET A 1 -11.99 -76.81 0.77
C MET A 1 -12.56 -75.41 0.62
N SER A 2 -11.98 -74.46 1.36
CA SER A 2 -12.37 -73.06 1.43
C SER A 2 -11.82 -72.29 0.23
N SER A 3 -12.61 -71.40 -0.36
CA SER A 3 -12.15 -70.39 -1.32
C SER A 3 -12.59 -69.04 -0.76
N GLU A 4 -11.65 -68.42 -0.06
CA GLU A 4 -11.80 -67.16 0.64
C GLU A 4 -11.64 -66.03 -0.39
N GLU A 5 -12.73 -65.38 -0.78
CA GLU A 5 -12.68 -64.09 -1.49
C GLU A 5 -12.14 -63.04 -0.53
N LYS A 6 -10.81 -62.90 -0.50
CA LYS A 6 -10.13 -61.85 0.22
C LYS A 6 -10.32 -60.54 -0.54
N ASN A 7 -11.38 -59.83 -0.18
CA ASN A 7 -11.66 -58.45 -0.56
C ASN A 7 -10.40 -57.60 -0.30
N ILE A 8 -9.68 -57.27 -1.38
CA ILE A 8 -8.56 -56.34 -1.33
C ILE A 8 -9.19 -54.96 -1.21
N SER A 9 -9.42 -54.55 0.03
CA SER A 9 -9.58 -53.14 0.38
C SER A 9 -8.31 -52.42 -0.08
N GLN A 10 -8.34 -51.88 -1.30
CA GLN A 10 -7.48 -50.77 -1.72
C GLN A 10 -7.90 -49.55 -0.91
N THR A 11 -7.46 -49.51 0.35
CA THR A 11 -7.30 -48.26 1.07
C THR A 11 -6.10 -47.56 0.44
N SER A 12 -6.31 -46.87 -0.68
CA SER A 12 -5.35 -45.88 -1.15
C SER A 12 -5.23 -44.85 -0.04
N GLY A 13 -4.14 -44.94 0.73
CA GLY A 13 -3.79 -43.96 1.73
C GLY A 13 -3.76 -42.60 1.04
N PHE A 14 -4.80 -41.81 1.30
CA PHE A 14 -4.82 -40.39 1.03
C PHE A 14 -3.89 -39.77 2.08
N GLU A 15 -2.59 -40.07 1.95
CA GLU A 15 -1.55 -39.40 2.71
C GLU A 15 -1.45 -38.00 2.11
N VAL A 16 -2.38 -37.14 2.55
CA VAL A 16 -2.29 -35.72 2.34
C VAL A 16 -1.01 -35.31 3.02
N ASP A 17 0.01 -35.04 2.22
CA ASP A 17 1.28 -34.56 2.73
C ASP A 17 0.95 -33.30 3.56
N PRO A 18 1.26 -33.27 4.87
CA PRO A 18 0.96 -32.13 5.73
C PRO A 18 1.59 -30.84 5.17
N GLU A 19 2.64 -30.95 4.36
CA GLU A 19 3.24 -29.84 3.62
C GLU A 19 2.26 -29.20 2.62
N ASP A 20 1.53 -29.98 1.81
CA ASP A 20 0.61 -29.44 0.78
C ASP A 20 -0.57 -28.66 1.39
N THR A 21 -1.07 -29.12 2.54
CA THR A 21 -2.16 -28.43 3.26
C THR A 21 -1.69 -27.09 3.83
N GLN A 22 -0.45 -27.03 4.33
CA GLN A 22 0.15 -25.79 4.82
C GLN A 22 0.39 -24.79 3.70
N TYR A 23 0.92 -25.22 2.54
CA TYR A 23 1.12 -24.35 1.38
C TYR A 23 -0.20 -23.75 0.86
N ALA A 24 -1.26 -24.56 0.77
CA ALA A 24 -2.57 -24.09 0.31
C ALA A 24 -3.24 -23.08 1.26
N SER A 25 -3.01 -23.20 2.58
CA SER A 25 -3.50 -22.24 3.58
C SER A 25 -2.72 -20.92 3.54
N GLN A 26 -1.40 -20.98 3.38
CA GLN A 26 -0.54 -19.81 3.24
C GLN A 26 -0.83 -19.03 1.95
N ALA A 27 -1.06 -19.73 0.83
CA ALA A 27 -1.43 -19.10 -0.44
C ALA A 27 -2.76 -18.33 -0.35
N ARG A 28 -3.76 -18.91 0.34
CA ARG A 28 -5.05 -18.23 0.62
C ARG A 28 -4.86 -17.01 1.50
N PHE A 29 -4.06 -17.12 2.55
CA PHE A 29 -3.77 -16.00 3.45
C PHE A 29 -3.04 -14.85 2.74
N LEU A 30 -2.03 -15.16 1.93
CA LEU A 30 -1.32 -14.19 1.10
C LEU A 30 -2.26 -13.47 0.12
N GLY A 31 -3.20 -14.19 -0.49
CA GLY A 31 -4.22 -13.59 -1.36
C GLY A 31 -5.14 -12.61 -0.63
N THR A 32 -5.55 -12.93 0.60
CA THR A 32 -6.35 -12.03 1.44
C THR A 32 -5.58 -10.77 1.81
N ILE A 33 -4.29 -10.90 2.16
CA ILE A 33 -3.44 -9.74 2.47
C ILE A 33 -3.25 -8.86 1.23
N ASP A 34 -3.01 -9.45 0.06
CA ASP A 34 -2.85 -8.71 -1.20
C ASP A 34 -4.12 -7.93 -1.52
N ALA A 35 -5.29 -8.56 -1.41
CA ALA A 35 -6.58 -7.90 -1.63
C ALA A 35 -6.82 -6.77 -0.62
N ALA A 36 -6.55 -6.99 0.67
CA ALA A 36 -6.71 -5.98 1.72
C ALA A 36 -5.77 -4.78 1.52
N ARG A 37 -4.57 -5.03 1.01
CA ARG A 37 -3.61 -3.98 0.70
C ARG A 37 -4.03 -3.17 -0.54
N VAL A 38 -4.52 -3.83 -1.58
CA VAL A 38 -5.04 -3.15 -2.78
C VAL A 38 -6.26 -2.29 -2.43
N SER A 39 -7.12 -2.73 -1.51
CA SER A 39 -8.22 -1.89 -1.03
C SER A 39 -7.72 -0.71 -0.19
N LEU A 40 -6.76 -0.91 0.72
CA LEU A 40 -6.17 0.18 1.51
C LEU A 40 -5.48 1.24 0.64
N THR A 41 -4.72 0.83 -0.37
CA THR A 41 -4.09 1.75 -1.34
C THR A 41 -5.11 2.53 -2.16
N ALA A 42 -6.24 1.91 -2.52
CA ALA A 42 -7.34 2.62 -3.17
C ALA A 42 -8.00 3.65 -2.25
N VAL A 43 -8.20 3.32 -0.97
CA VAL A 43 -8.70 4.27 0.03
C VAL A 43 -7.72 5.42 0.24
N ALA A 44 -6.42 5.14 0.34
CA ALA A 44 -5.36 6.14 0.44
C ALA A 44 -5.34 7.09 -0.76
N LEU A 45 -5.51 6.56 -1.98
CA LEU A 45 -5.60 7.34 -3.21
C LEU A 45 -6.80 8.30 -3.18
N LEU A 46 -7.99 7.79 -2.81
CA LEU A 46 -9.20 8.61 -2.71
C LEU A 46 -9.05 9.69 -1.65
N ALA A 47 -8.52 9.35 -0.48
CA ALA A 47 -8.23 10.31 0.58
C ALA A 47 -7.25 11.38 0.09
N GLY A 48 -6.15 11.00 -0.58
CA GLY A 48 -5.20 11.92 -1.20
C GLY A 48 -5.87 12.91 -2.17
N ILE A 49 -6.73 12.43 -3.07
CA ILE A 49 -7.48 13.28 -4.02
C ILE A 49 -8.38 14.27 -3.28
N THR A 50 -9.07 13.83 -2.22
CA THR A 50 -9.92 14.73 -1.43
C THR A 50 -9.11 15.81 -0.71
N ILE A 51 -7.97 15.46 -0.11
CA ILE A 51 -7.06 16.39 0.57
C ILE A 51 -6.51 17.42 -0.42
N LEU A 52 -6.07 16.96 -1.61
CA LEU A 52 -5.58 17.82 -2.67
C LEU A 52 -6.68 18.80 -3.12
N GLY A 53 -7.89 18.29 -3.35
CA GLY A 53 -9.03 19.09 -3.79
C GLY A 53 -9.40 20.20 -2.80
N VAL A 54 -9.57 19.87 -1.52
CA VAL A 54 -9.94 20.88 -0.50
C VAL A 54 -8.81 21.90 -0.26
N SER A 55 -7.55 21.46 -0.33
CA SER A 55 -6.41 22.36 -0.11
C SER A 55 -6.16 23.26 -1.31
N ALA A 56 -6.36 22.75 -2.53
CA ALA A 56 -6.24 23.51 -3.77
C ALA A 56 -7.38 24.53 -3.92
N ASP A 57 -8.63 24.17 -3.58
CA ASP A 57 -9.75 25.10 -3.59
C ASP A 57 -9.52 26.26 -2.61
N ALA A 58 -9.05 25.96 -1.39
CA ALA A 58 -8.70 26.98 -0.40
C ALA A 58 -7.61 27.94 -0.92
N LEU A 59 -6.58 27.42 -1.59
CA LEU A 59 -5.51 28.23 -2.15
C LEU A 59 -5.97 29.06 -3.36
N ALA A 60 -6.83 28.50 -4.21
CA ALA A 60 -7.42 29.21 -5.34
C ALA A 60 -8.34 30.35 -4.89
N VAL A 61 -9.10 30.15 -3.81
CA VAL A 61 -9.93 31.20 -3.21
C VAL A 61 -9.05 32.29 -2.59
N TYR A 62 -7.96 31.94 -1.91
CA TYR A 62 -7.00 32.91 -1.41
C TYR A 62 -6.43 33.75 -2.56
N ASP A 63 -5.91 33.13 -3.61
CA ASP A 63 -5.31 33.83 -4.76
C ASP A 63 -6.31 34.76 -5.46
N ALA A 64 -7.56 34.31 -5.60
CA ALA A 64 -8.63 35.10 -6.24
C ALA A 64 -9.16 36.28 -5.38
N THR A 65 -8.97 36.25 -4.05
CA THR A 65 -9.54 37.24 -3.12
C THR A 65 -8.48 38.00 -2.33
N HIS A 66 -7.21 37.65 -2.50
CA HIS A 66 -6.08 38.34 -1.93
C HIS A 66 -5.89 39.68 -2.65
N VAL A 67 -5.86 40.76 -1.86
CA VAL A 67 -5.64 42.10 -2.33
C VAL A 67 -4.43 42.67 -1.55
N PRO A 68 -3.47 43.33 -2.21
CA PRO A 68 -2.31 43.89 -1.52
C PRO A 68 -2.68 44.86 -0.40
N ALA A 69 -1.84 44.93 0.63
CA ALA A 69 -1.95 45.83 1.79
C ALA A 69 -2.17 47.32 1.45
N SER A 70 -1.82 47.73 0.22
CA SER A 70 -2.04 49.09 -0.28
C SER A 70 -3.52 49.45 -0.46
N TYR A 71 -4.41 48.45 -0.44
CA TYR A 71 -5.86 48.65 -0.46
C TYR A 71 -6.41 48.58 0.97
N LEU A 72 -7.24 49.56 1.34
CA LEU A 72 -7.78 49.74 2.71
C LEU A 72 -8.76 48.66 3.18
N LEU A 73 -9.06 47.65 2.35
CA LEU A 73 -9.95 46.51 2.66
C LEU A 73 -9.23 45.17 2.43
N ALA A 74 -8.07 44.98 3.07
CA ALA A 74 -7.40 43.68 3.07
C ALA A 74 -8.27 42.66 3.83
N LEU A 75 -8.84 41.71 3.09
CA LEU A 75 -9.68 40.65 3.64
C LEU A 75 -8.85 39.56 4.35
N TRP A 76 -7.57 39.51 4.04
CA TRP A 76 -6.58 38.57 4.57
C TRP A 76 -5.49 39.36 5.32
N PRO A 77 -4.87 38.78 6.36
CA PRO A 77 -3.75 39.42 7.07
C PRO A 77 -2.51 39.55 6.16
N ASP A 78 -1.70 40.59 6.37
CA ASP A 78 -0.43 40.79 5.62
C ASP A 78 0.62 39.72 5.95
N ALA A 79 0.66 39.25 7.20
CA ALA A 79 1.52 38.17 7.64
C ALA A 79 0.71 36.87 7.66
N PHE A 80 0.80 36.11 6.57
CA PHE A 80 0.01 34.91 6.37
C PHE A 80 0.86 33.71 5.95
N ASP A 81 0.81 32.63 6.73
CA ASP A 81 1.61 31.44 6.45
C ASP A 81 0.83 30.43 5.60
N LEU A 82 1.12 30.41 4.31
CA LEU A 82 0.57 29.46 3.33
C LEU A 82 1.28 28.10 3.32
N ARG A 83 2.46 28.02 3.93
CA ARG A 83 3.32 26.83 3.96
C ARG A 83 2.59 25.55 4.40
N PRO A 84 1.71 25.55 5.43
CA PRO A 84 0.95 24.35 5.83
C PRO A 84 0.04 23.82 4.72
N THR A 85 -0.67 24.73 4.05
CA THR A 85 -1.59 24.37 2.95
C THR A 85 -0.81 23.90 1.72
N VAL A 86 0.29 24.56 1.39
CA VAL A 86 1.18 24.14 0.30
C VAL A 86 1.80 22.77 0.59
N ALA A 87 2.20 22.50 1.83
CA ALA A 87 2.71 21.19 2.24
C ALA A 87 1.66 20.09 2.08
N LEU A 88 0.39 20.36 2.41
CA LEU A 88 -0.71 19.42 2.18
C LEU A 88 -0.94 19.17 0.68
N VAL A 89 -0.89 20.20 -0.16
CA VAL A 89 -1.01 20.07 -1.63
C VAL A 89 0.12 19.22 -2.19
N VAL A 90 1.37 19.54 -1.85
CA VAL A 90 2.55 18.81 -2.34
C VAL A 90 2.53 17.37 -1.81
N GLY A 91 2.31 17.17 -0.51
CA GLY A 91 2.26 15.84 0.10
C GLY A 91 1.16 14.96 -0.50
N SER A 92 -0.06 15.48 -0.65
CA SER A 92 -1.16 14.74 -1.27
C SER A 92 -0.90 14.43 -2.74
N SER A 93 -0.27 15.32 -3.50
CA SER A 93 0.11 15.04 -4.89
C SER A 93 1.08 13.85 -5.01
N ILE A 94 2.07 13.76 -4.13
CA ILE A 94 3.04 12.66 -4.10
C ILE A 94 2.33 11.34 -3.74
N VAL A 95 1.47 11.37 -2.72
CA VAL A 95 0.66 10.21 -2.30
C VAL A 95 -0.21 9.71 -3.45
N ILE A 96 -0.88 10.62 -4.18
CA ILE A 96 -1.72 10.26 -5.33
C ILE A 96 -0.89 9.56 -6.40
N VAL A 97 0.24 10.16 -6.80
CA VAL A 97 1.11 9.57 -7.83
C VAL A 97 1.63 8.21 -7.38
N ALA A 98 2.12 8.09 -6.15
CA ALA A 98 2.65 6.84 -5.61
C ALA A 98 1.60 5.73 -5.56
N ASN A 99 0.41 6.01 -5.02
CA ASN A 99 -0.67 5.03 -4.91
C ASN A 99 -1.29 4.69 -6.27
N PHE A 100 -1.42 5.67 -7.17
CA PHE A 100 -1.91 5.45 -8.52
C PHE A 100 -0.98 4.52 -9.31
N VAL A 101 0.33 4.78 -9.27
CA VAL A 101 1.35 3.91 -9.86
C VAL A 101 1.25 2.51 -9.25
N SER A 102 1.22 2.38 -7.92
CA SER A 102 1.09 1.09 -7.23
C SER A 102 -0.12 0.29 -7.73
N LEU A 103 -1.29 0.94 -7.84
CA LEU A 103 -2.51 0.31 -8.32
C LEU A 103 -2.43 -0.11 -9.79
N LEU A 104 -1.87 0.71 -10.67
CA LEU A 104 -1.68 0.35 -12.08
C LEU A 104 -0.84 -0.91 -12.22
N PHE A 105 0.27 -1.00 -11.50
CA PHE A 105 1.14 -2.18 -11.55
C PHE A 105 0.48 -3.43 -10.98
N SER A 106 -0.43 -3.29 -9.99
CA SER A 106 -1.19 -4.43 -9.46
C SER A 106 -2.26 -4.97 -10.41
N ARG A 107 -2.85 -4.12 -11.27
CA ARG A 107 -3.93 -4.49 -12.20
C ARG A 107 -3.44 -5.10 -13.50
N VAL A 108 -2.24 -4.74 -13.95
CA VAL A 108 -1.71 -5.23 -15.23
C VAL A 108 -1.16 -6.65 -15.05
N GLN A 109 -1.95 -7.65 -15.46
CA GLN A 109 -1.60 -9.08 -15.43
C GLN A 109 -0.25 -9.39 -16.11
N SER A 110 0.10 -8.64 -17.17
CA SER A 110 1.40 -8.75 -17.86
C SER A 110 2.61 -8.34 -17.01
N LEU A 111 2.41 -7.50 -15.99
CA LEU A 111 3.45 -7.07 -15.06
C LEU A 111 3.47 -7.90 -13.77
N ARG A 112 2.34 -8.52 -13.41
CA ARG A 112 2.21 -9.48 -12.29
C ARG A 112 3.10 -10.71 -12.46
N GLY A 113 3.46 -11.08 -13.70
CA GLY A 113 4.41 -12.16 -14.00
C GLY A 113 5.85 -11.91 -13.54
N ARG A 114 6.22 -10.66 -13.23
CA ARG A 114 7.53 -10.31 -12.64
C ARG A 114 7.35 -10.05 -11.14
N ALA A 115 7.12 -11.12 -10.38
CA ALA A 115 6.84 -11.09 -8.94
C ALA A 115 7.81 -10.17 -8.16
N LEU A 116 9.10 -10.16 -8.50
CA LEU A 116 10.10 -9.30 -7.85
C LEU A 116 9.83 -7.79 -8.00
N ILE A 117 9.32 -7.33 -9.15
CA ILE A 117 9.04 -5.92 -9.42
C ILE A 117 7.74 -5.48 -8.75
N HIS A 118 6.70 -6.34 -8.83
CA HIS A 118 5.44 -6.11 -8.14
C HIS A 118 5.69 -6.01 -6.63
N ASN A 119 6.47 -6.94 -6.07
CA ASN A 119 6.70 -6.99 -4.64
C ASN A 119 7.60 -5.84 -4.14
N SER A 120 8.60 -5.39 -4.92
CA SER A 120 9.40 -4.20 -4.56
C SER A 120 8.60 -2.90 -4.66
N LEU A 121 7.84 -2.71 -5.74
CA LEU A 121 7.07 -1.47 -5.96
C LEU A 121 5.96 -1.32 -4.93
N SER A 122 5.40 -2.46 -4.53
CA SER A 122 4.36 -2.50 -3.53
C SER A 122 4.83 -1.89 -2.20
N VAL A 123 6.10 -2.02 -1.82
CA VAL A 123 6.65 -1.44 -0.58
C VAL A 123 7.21 -0.04 -0.79
N ALA A 124 7.81 0.21 -1.96
CA ALA A 124 8.35 1.52 -2.28
C ALA A 124 7.27 2.61 -2.33
N ALA A 125 6.10 2.33 -2.91
CA ALA A 125 5.03 3.33 -3.04
C ALA A 125 4.46 3.79 -1.69
N PRO A 126 4.05 2.90 -0.76
CA PRO A 126 3.60 3.29 0.58
C PRO A 126 4.71 3.92 1.42
N ALA A 127 5.98 3.56 1.22
CA ALA A 127 7.09 4.19 1.93
C ALA A 127 7.24 5.67 1.53
N VAL A 128 7.18 5.96 0.22
CA VAL A 128 7.22 7.33 -0.29
C VAL A 128 5.96 8.11 0.17
N GLY A 129 4.79 7.47 0.11
CA GLY A 129 3.53 8.06 0.61
C GLY A 129 3.59 8.39 2.10
N LEU A 130 4.11 7.48 2.93
CA LEU A 130 4.28 7.68 4.36
C LEU A 130 5.25 8.82 4.67
N VAL A 131 6.41 8.86 4.01
CA VAL A 131 7.39 9.95 4.21
C VAL A 131 6.77 11.29 3.81
N ALA A 132 6.10 11.36 2.66
CA ALA A 132 5.43 12.58 2.21
C ALA A 132 4.34 13.03 3.20
N ALA A 133 3.54 12.09 3.73
CA ALA A 133 2.50 12.39 4.72
C ALA A 133 3.09 12.88 6.06
N VAL A 134 4.15 12.24 6.55
CA VAL A 134 4.82 12.64 7.80
C VAL A 134 5.49 14.01 7.66
N VAL A 135 6.15 14.27 6.53
CA VAL A 135 6.75 15.59 6.25
C VAL A 135 5.67 16.66 6.15
N ALA A 136 4.58 16.41 5.42
CA ALA A 136 3.47 17.36 5.34
C ALA A 136 2.85 17.64 6.72
N MET A 137 2.64 16.60 7.55
CA MET A 137 2.03 16.76 8.88
C MET A 137 2.96 17.48 9.87
N SER A 138 4.25 17.20 9.82
CA SER A 138 5.24 17.88 10.67
C SER A 138 5.37 19.36 10.32
N VAL A 139 5.37 19.71 9.03
CA VAL A 139 5.32 21.11 8.58
C VAL A 139 4.00 21.76 9.01
N PHE A 140 2.87 21.05 8.87
CA PHE A 140 1.57 21.56 9.28
C PHE A 140 1.55 21.91 10.78
N TYR A 141 1.92 20.97 11.66
CA TYR A 141 1.87 21.20 13.11
C TYR A 141 2.94 22.16 13.62
N SER A 142 4.14 22.17 13.04
CA SER A 142 5.19 23.10 13.46
C SER A 142 4.81 24.55 13.20
N ILE A 143 4.16 24.83 12.07
CA ILE A 143 3.74 26.18 11.70
C ILE A 143 2.41 26.54 12.36
N ASN A 144 1.45 25.60 12.42
CA ASN A 144 0.17 25.82 13.09
C ASN A 144 0.30 25.95 14.62
N ALA A 145 1.44 25.61 15.22
CA ALA A 145 1.73 25.86 16.63
C ALA A 145 2.11 27.33 16.91
N SER A 146 2.38 28.12 15.86
CA SER A 146 2.67 29.55 16.00
C SER A 146 1.42 30.30 16.47
N THR A 147 1.54 31.08 17.54
CA THR A 147 0.48 31.94 18.07
C THR A 147 0.51 33.35 17.48
N THR A 148 1.53 33.66 16.66
CA THR A 148 1.79 35.01 16.15
C THR A 148 1.45 35.18 14.68
N VAL A 149 1.30 34.09 13.92
CA VAL A 149 1.00 34.13 12.48
C VAL A 149 -0.25 33.29 12.18
N ASP A 150 -1.21 33.89 11.50
CA ASP A 150 -2.42 33.21 11.08
C ASP A 150 -2.18 32.36 9.82
N THR A 151 -2.79 31.19 9.77
CA THR A 151 -2.80 30.29 8.61
C THR A 151 -4.17 30.34 7.92
N LEU A 152 -4.25 29.79 6.70
CA LEU A 152 -5.51 29.63 5.96
C LEU A 152 -6.61 28.95 6.76
N GLN A 153 -6.23 27.97 7.59
CA GLN A 153 -7.17 27.28 8.46
C GLN A 153 -7.57 28.09 9.69
N SER A 154 -6.61 28.68 10.43
CA SER A 154 -6.94 29.44 11.65
C SER A 154 -7.79 30.65 11.31
N TRP A 155 -7.45 31.37 10.25
CA TRP A 155 -8.17 32.55 9.80
C TRP A 155 -9.59 32.23 9.32
N SER A 156 -9.74 31.27 8.41
CA SER A 156 -11.06 30.89 7.90
C SER A 156 -11.99 30.36 8.99
N CYS A 157 -11.45 29.67 10.00
CA CYS A 157 -12.23 29.21 11.15
C CYS A 157 -12.56 30.35 12.13
N ARG A 158 -11.67 31.32 12.33
CA ARG A 158 -11.92 32.49 13.17
C ARG A 158 -13.08 33.34 12.66
N TRP A 159 -13.20 33.45 11.34
CA TRP A 159 -14.26 34.22 10.68
C TRP A 159 -15.41 33.34 10.16
N SER A 160 -15.52 32.10 10.63
CA SER A 160 -16.51 31.13 10.12
C SER A 160 -17.96 31.54 10.37
N ASP A 161 -18.22 32.33 11.41
CA ASP A 161 -19.55 32.84 11.75
C ASP A 161 -19.95 34.07 10.91
N VAL A 162 -19.01 34.68 10.16
CA VAL A 162 -19.33 35.82 9.29
C VAL A 162 -19.89 35.30 7.97
N VAL A 163 -21.17 35.62 7.74
CA VAL A 163 -21.89 35.25 6.52
C VAL A 163 -21.45 36.17 5.38
N MET A 164 -20.73 35.60 4.41
CA MET A 164 -20.35 36.28 3.17
C MET A 164 -21.26 35.84 2.03
N VAL A 165 -21.83 36.81 1.30
CA VAL A 165 -22.70 36.57 0.12
C VAL A 165 -21.87 36.32 -1.14
N THR A 166 -20.62 36.79 -1.15
CA THR A 166 -19.62 36.59 -2.20
C THR A 166 -18.42 35.82 -1.64
N ARG A 167 -17.62 35.17 -2.49
CA ARG A 167 -16.39 34.51 -2.04
C ARG A 167 -15.47 35.53 -1.35
N PRO A 168 -14.73 35.13 -0.30
CA PRO A 168 -14.61 33.78 0.28
C PRO A 168 -15.73 33.43 1.28
N HIS A 169 -16.27 32.20 1.19
CA HIS A 169 -17.20 31.67 2.18
C HIS A 169 -16.43 31.03 3.34
N PHE A 170 -16.08 31.81 4.37
CA PHE A 170 -15.20 31.37 5.47
C PHE A 170 -15.71 30.13 6.23
N GLY A 171 -17.02 30.03 6.47
CA GLY A 171 -17.62 28.85 7.10
C GLY A 171 -17.41 27.55 6.31
N THR A 172 -17.50 27.62 4.98
CA THR A 172 -17.26 26.46 4.10
C THR A 172 -15.77 26.12 4.05
N LEU A 173 -14.91 27.13 3.90
CA LEU A 173 -13.45 26.96 3.91
C LEU A 173 -12.97 26.31 5.21
N CYS A 174 -13.45 26.76 6.37
CA CYS A 174 -13.10 26.16 7.66
C CYS A 174 -13.48 24.67 7.73
N LYS A 175 -14.68 24.30 7.27
CA LYS A 175 -15.14 22.90 7.25
C LYS A 175 -14.29 22.06 6.30
N GLN A 176 -14.00 22.57 5.11
CA GLN A 176 -13.16 21.89 4.12
C GLN A 176 -11.72 21.70 4.61
N SER A 177 -11.11 22.73 5.20
CA SER A 177 -9.75 22.63 5.76
C SER A 177 -9.69 21.64 6.93
N LYS A 178 -10.68 21.64 7.83
CA LYS A 178 -10.79 20.63 8.89
C LYS A 178 -10.92 19.22 8.32
N ALA A 179 -11.75 19.03 7.30
CA ALA A 179 -11.90 17.73 6.64
C ALA A 179 -10.58 17.26 6.01
N GLY A 180 -9.86 18.14 5.31
CA GLY A 180 -8.53 17.85 4.76
C GLY A 180 -7.53 17.42 5.83
N LEU A 181 -7.51 18.12 6.97
CA LEU A 181 -6.64 17.81 8.10
C LEU A 181 -6.99 16.46 8.74
N TYR A 182 -8.27 16.16 8.97
CA TYR A 182 -8.65 14.87 9.54
C TYR A 182 -8.30 13.71 8.59
N MET A 183 -8.51 13.90 7.29
CA MET A 183 -8.14 12.91 6.28
C MET A 183 -6.62 12.71 6.20
N SER A 184 -5.82 13.78 6.32
CA SER A 184 -4.36 13.66 6.34
C SER A 184 -3.84 12.93 7.58
N ILE A 185 -4.47 13.12 8.75
CA ILE A 185 -4.15 12.37 9.97
C ILE A 185 -4.46 10.88 9.79
N LEU A 186 -5.62 10.54 9.23
CA LEU A 186 -6.02 9.16 8.99
C LEU A 186 -5.18 8.46 7.90
N LEU A 187 -4.57 9.23 7.00
CA LEU A 187 -3.73 8.70 5.94
C LEU A 187 -2.44 8.06 6.49
N ILE A 188 -1.87 8.61 7.57
CA ILE A 188 -0.62 8.12 8.19
C ILE A 188 -0.73 6.64 8.64
N PRO A 189 -1.72 6.23 9.48
CA PRO A 189 -1.86 4.84 9.87
C PRO A 189 -2.22 3.94 8.69
N ILE A 190 -2.97 4.42 7.70
CA ILE A 190 -3.30 3.66 6.49
C ILE A 190 -2.03 3.31 5.70
N GLU A 191 -1.17 4.30 5.44
CA GLU A 191 0.11 4.09 4.74
C GLU A 191 1.04 3.16 5.55
N ALA A 192 1.07 3.31 6.88
CA ALA A 192 1.86 2.44 7.76
C ALA A 192 1.39 0.98 7.72
N ILE A 193 0.08 0.72 7.78
CA ILE A 193 -0.49 -0.63 7.68
C ILE A 193 -0.20 -1.23 6.29
N THR A 194 -0.35 -0.43 5.23
CA THR A 194 -0.09 -0.85 3.86
C THR A 194 1.37 -1.25 3.65
N LEU A 195 2.29 -0.46 4.22
CA LEU A 195 3.72 -0.74 4.21
C LEU A 195 4.05 -2.02 5.01
N GLY A 196 3.49 -2.16 6.20
CA GLY A 196 3.67 -3.33 7.05
C GLY A 196 3.19 -4.62 6.39
N ALA A 197 2.00 -4.60 5.77
CA ALA A 197 1.46 -5.72 5.00
C ALA A 197 2.38 -6.10 3.83
N GLY A 198 2.90 -5.11 3.11
CA GLY A 198 3.84 -5.31 2.02
C GLY A 198 5.18 -5.91 2.43
N ALA A 199 5.76 -5.38 3.50
CA ALA A 199 7.01 -5.89 4.06
C ALA A 199 6.85 -7.33 4.54
N TYR A 200 5.71 -7.64 5.18
CA TYR A 200 5.40 -8.99 5.61
C TYR A 200 5.29 -9.98 4.44
N GLN A 201 4.61 -9.60 3.35
CA GLN A 201 4.54 -10.40 2.13
C GLN A 201 5.93 -10.68 1.54
N LEU A 202 6.79 -9.65 1.43
CA LEU A 202 8.17 -9.80 0.96
C LEU A 202 9.00 -10.75 1.82
N VAL A 203 8.89 -10.64 3.15
CA VAL A 203 9.63 -11.51 4.08
C VAL A 203 9.16 -12.96 3.95
N LEU A 204 7.85 -13.19 3.85
CA LEU A 204 7.30 -14.54 3.73
C LEU A 204 7.71 -15.21 2.41
N GLU A 205 7.61 -14.49 1.28
CA GLU A 205 8.06 -15.00 -0.02
C GLU A 205 9.56 -15.32 -0.02
N ARG A 206 10.37 -14.46 0.60
CA ARG A 206 11.82 -14.67 0.71
C ARG A 206 12.15 -15.89 1.57
N ASN A 207 11.39 -16.13 2.64
CA ASN A 207 11.58 -17.30 3.50
C ASN A 207 11.18 -18.60 2.79
N ILE A 208 10.07 -18.62 2.06
CA ILE A 208 9.63 -19.77 1.26
C ILE A 208 10.63 -20.07 0.12
N SER A 209 11.12 -19.03 -0.56
CA SER A 209 12.13 -19.17 -1.62
C SER A 209 13.46 -19.75 -1.10
N ARG A 210 13.86 -19.36 0.12
CA ARG A 210 15.03 -19.91 0.79
C ARG A 210 14.84 -21.37 1.19
N ALA A 211 13.69 -21.72 1.76
CA ALA A 211 13.37 -23.08 2.16
C ALA A 211 13.35 -24.03 0.95
N SER A 212 12.68 -23.64 -0.13
CA SER A 212 12.63 -24.41 -1.38
C SER A 212 14.01 -24.55 -2.05
N GLY A 213 14.84 -23.49 -2.05
CA GLY A 213 16.21 -23.55 -2.56
C GLY A 213 17.10 -24.54 -1.79
N VAL A 214 16.95 -24.63 -0.46
CA VAL A 214 17.67 -25.60 0.38
C VAL A 214 17.21 -27.03 0.10
N VAL A 215 15.90 -27.27 -0.02
CA VAL A 215 15.35 -28.61 -0.34
C VAL A 215 15.81 -29.08 -1.72
N GLN A 216 15.83 -28.20 -2.72
CA GLN A 216 16.28 -28.55 -4.06
C GLN A 216 17.79 -28.79 -4.13
N GLY A 217 18.59 -28.06 -3.34
CA GLY A 217 20.01 -28.37 -3.13
C GLY A 217 20.23 -29.74 -2.48
N ARG A 218 19.40 -30.10 -1.50
CA ARG A 218 19.45 -31.41 -0.82
C ARG A 218 19.04 -32.57 -1.74
N ARG A 219 18.00 -32.40 -2.57
CA ARG A 219 17.59 -33.40 -3.58
C ARG A 219 18.67 -33.65 -4.64
N LYS A 220 19.42 -32.62 -5.05
CA LYS A 220 20.55 -32.80 -5.99
C LYS A 220 21.75 -33.51 -5.36
N SER A 221 21.97 -33.37 -4.05
CA SER A 221 23.08 -34.03 -3.34
C SER A 221 22.75 -35.48 -2.93
N GLY A 222 21.48 -35.85 -2.83
CA GLY A 222 21.00 -37.14 -2.33
C GLY A 222 20.70 -38.22 -3.38
N SER A 223 21.06 -38.06 -4.65
CA SER A 223 20.82 -39.07 -5.68
C SER A 223 22.10 -39.83 -6.05
N PRO A 224 22.39 -40.99 -5.43
CA PRO A 224 23.17 -42.03 -6.09
C PRO A 224 22.24 -42.74 -7.07
N VAL A 225 22.57 -42.70 -8.37
CA VAL A 225 21.94 -43.52 -9.39
C VAL A 225 22.24 -44.99 -9.06
N PRO A 226 21.23 -45.86 -8.80
CA PRO A 226 21.49 -47.28 -8.75
C PRO A 226 21.54 -47.79 -10.19
N SER A 227 22.76 -48.02 -10.69
CA SER A 227 22.98 -48.80 -11.91
C SER A 227 22.54 -50.23 -11.65
N SER A 228 21.29 -50.55 -11.94
CA SER A 228 20.82 -51.94 -11.90
C SER A 228 21.55 -52.74 -12.99
N ILE A 229 22.32 -53.70 -12.52
CA ILE A 229 22.97 -54.78 -13.26
C ILE A 229 21.94 -55.45 -14.19
N THR A 230 22.12 -55.29 -15.50
CA THR A 230 21.44 -56.11 -16.50
C THR A 230 22.14 -57.46 -16.57
N ALA A 231 21.63 -58.43 -15.82
CA ALA A 231 21.86 -59.84 -16.07
C ALA A 231 20.97 -60.26 -17.26
N ARG A 232 21.57 -60.40 -18.43
CA ARG A 232 21.04 -61.20 -19.55
C ARG A 232 22.18 -61.51 -20.51
N ASP A 233 22.59 -62.77 -20.49
CA ASP A 233 22.97 -63.61 -21.65
C ASP A 233 23.97 -64.69 -21.19
N ILE A 234 23.43 -65.69 -20.48
CA ILE A 234 23.88 -67.07 -20.57
C ILE A 234 22.74 -67.78 -21.30
N GLU A 235 22.90 -68.05 -22.60
CA GLU A 235 22.52 -69.30 -23.26
C GLU A 235 22.97 -69.21 -24.73
N GLY A 236 24.01 -69.94 -25.11
CA GLY A 236 24.54 -69.88 -26.47
C GLY A 236 25.74 -70.77 -26.71
N GLU A 237 25.71 -72.01 -26.24
CA GLU A 237 26.58 -73.09 -26.75
C GLU A 237 25.75 -74.37 -26.88
N ALA A 238 25.39 -74.75 -28.12
CA ALA A 238 25.28 -76.13 -28.60
C ALA A 238 24.64 -76.19 -30.00
N HIS A 239 25.41 -76.79 -30.92
CA HIS A 239 25.10 -77.28 -32.28
C HIS A 239 25.32 -76.33 -33.47
#